data_AF-A0A931V1J7-F1
#
_entry.id   AF-A0A931V1J7-F1
#
_cell.length_a   1.000
_cell.length_b   1.000
_cell.length_c   1.000
_cell.angle_alpha   90.00
_cell.angle_beta   90.00
_cell.angle_gamma   90.00
#
_symmetry.space_group_name_H-M   'P 1'
#
loop_
_entity.id
_entity.type
_entity.pdbx_description
1 polymer ?
#
loop_
_entity_poly.entity_id
_entity_poly.type
_entity_poly.pdbx_seq_one_letter_code
_entity_poly.pdbx_strand_id
1 'polypeptide(L)'
;MNVLRLLLLASLVVGCADDPPPPFSGEIECRGGDCVCPGTGDCRMNCLGDCNLQCAGSGGCDFACGVGCKTACTGSGPCAVAVGDEGRVSCTGSGGCDVLCDADCTVECPGSGTCIARCKAGTNCKIERCGEDVKTCPNGALVCHGACPP
;
A
#
# COMPACT_ATOMS: atom_id res chain seq x y z
N MET A 1 -11.32 -20.67 68.62
CA MET A 1 -11.67 -21.76 67.68
C MET A 1 -12.37 -21.09 66.50
N ASN A 2 -11.60 -20.73 65.46
CA ASN A 2 -11.60 -21.36 64.12
C ASN A 2 -13.04 -21.67 63.66
N VAL A 3 -13.56 -21.13 62.56
CA VAL A 3 -13.26 -21.58 61.18
C VAL A 3 -13.72 -20.44 60.23
N LEU A 4 -12.80 -19.72 59.62
CA LEU A 4 -12.35 -19.84 58.22
C LEU A 4 -13.24 -19.12 57.20
N ARG A 5 -12.76 -17.94 56.78
CA ARG A 5 -13.18 -17.19 55.60
C ARG A 5 -13.05 -18.07 54.35
N LEU A 6 -14.12 -18.27 53.60
CA LEU A 6 -14.06 -18.79 52.23
C LEU A 6 -14.47 -17.66 51.27
N LEU A 7 -13.45 -16.96 50.75
CA LEU A 7 -13.58 -16.06 49.60
C LEU A 7 -13.65 -16.94 48.34
N LEU A 8 -14.83 -17.06 47.72
CA LEU A 8 -14.96 -17.59 46.38
C LEU A 8 -14.42 -16.55 45.38
N LEU A 9 -13.17 -16.73 44.97
CA LEU A 9 -12.58 -16.10 43.78
C LEU A 9 -13.04 -16.90 42.56
N ALA A 10 -14.04 -16.40 41.84
CA ALA A 10 -14.41 -16.92 40.53
C ALA A 10 -13.38 -16.43 39.49
N SER A 11 -12.43 -17.30 39.16
CA SER A 11 -11.43 -17.08 38.12
C SER A 11 -12.10 -17.04 36.74
N LEU A 12 -12.23 -15.85 36.17
CA LEU A 12 -12.51 -15.64 34.75
C LEU A 12 -11.27 -16.05 33.94
N VAL A 13 -11.24 -17.29 33.47
CA VAL A 13 -10.33 -17.70 32.39
C VAL A 13 -10.93 -17.17 31.10
N VAL A 14 -10.60 -15.92 30.76
CA VAL A 14 -10.72 -15.41 29.38
C VAL A 14 -9.63 -16.13 28.60
N GLY A 15 -9.97 -17.29 28.02
CA GLY A 15 -9.14 -17.91 26.99
C GLY A 15 -9.18 -17.00 25.77
N CYS A 16 -8.11 -16.25 25.53
CA CYS A 16 -7.88 -15.66 24.22
C CYS A 16 -7.81 -16.81 23.22
N ALA A 17 -8.74 -16.82 22.27
CA ALA A 17 -8.72 -17.77 21.17
C ALA A 17 -7.40 -17.64 20.42
N ASP A 18 -6.80 -18.78 20.09
CA ASP A 18 -5.70 -18.90 19.13
C ASP A 18 -6.22 -18.55 17.73
N ASP A 19 -6.46 -17.27 17.47
CA ASP A 19 -6.68 -16.79 16.11
C ASP A 19 -5.38 -17.03 15.33
N PRO A 20 -5.42 -17.77 14.19
CA PRO A 20 -4.24 -17.91 13.36
C PRO A 20 -3.78 -16.52 12.94
N PRO A 21 -2.46 -16.23 13.00
CA PRO A 21 -1.95 -14.93 12.57
C PRO A 21 -2.45 -14.67 11.14
N PRO A 22 -2.88 -13.43 10.84
CA PRO A 22 -3.32 -13.09 9.50
C PRO A 22 -2.20 -13.43 8.50
N PRO A 23 -2.53 -13.75 7.23
CA PRO A 23 -1.57 -14.28 6.24
C PRO A 23 -0.43 -13.31 5.85
N PHE A 24 -0.31 -12.16 6.52
CA PHE A 24 0.72 -11.16 6.30
C PHE A 24 1.83 -11.37 7.34
N SER A 25 2.90 -12.07 6.94
CA SER A 25 4.01 -12.44 7.83
C SER A 25 5.10 -11.36 7.92
N GLY A 26 4.78 -10.11 7.57
CA GLY A 26 5.71 -9.00 7.60
C GLY A 26 5.33 -8.00 8.68
N GLU A 27 6.17 -7.83 9.70
CA GLU A 27 5.99 -6.76 10.68
C GLU A 27 6.29 -5.42 9.99
N ILE A 28 5.29 -4.54 9.92
CA ILE A 28 5.41 -3.26 9.24
C ILE A 28 6.00 -2.26 10.22
N GLU A 29 7.08 -1.60 9.83
CA GLU A 29 7.74 -0.61 10.68
C GLU A 29 7.22 0.79 10.35
N CYS A 30 6.44 1.39 11.27
CA CYS A 30 6.01 2.78 11.18
C CYS A 30 6.68 3.65 12.24
N ARG A 31 7.19 4.82 11.83
CA ARG A 31 7.73 5.86 12.72
C ARG A 31 7.15 7.20 12.31
N GLY A 32 6.17 7.69 13.10
CA GLY A 32 5.44 8.90 12.73
C GLY A 32 4.56 8.65 11.50
N GLY A 33 4.74 9.45 10.45
CA GLY A 33 4.06 9.27 9.16
C GLY A 33 4.78 8.33 8.18
N ASP A 34 5.99 7.86 8.52
CA ASP A 34 6.79 7.02 7.65
C ASP A 34 6.53 5.55 7.96
N CYS A 35 6.13 4.75 6.96
CA CYS A 35 5.92 3.31 7.09
C CYS A 35 6.68 2.55 6.01
N VAL A 36 7.48 1.56 6.43
CA VAL A 36 8.30 0.73 5.55
C VAL A 36 7.84 -0.71 5.65
N CYS A 37 7.48 -1.29 4.51
CA CYS A 37 7.18 -2.72 4.43
C CYS A 37 8.47 -3.54 4.47
N PRO A 38 8.43 -4.73 5.08
CA PRO A 38 9.58 -5.61 5.13
C PRO A 38 10.00 -6.05 3.73
N GLY A 39 11.29 -6.40 3.59
CA GLY A 39 11.87 -6.82 2.31
C GLY A 39 11.30 -8.14 1.75
N THR A 40 10.58 -8.91 2.58
CA THR A 40 9.97 -10.20 2.23
C THR A 40 8.56 -10.30 2.76
N GLY A 41 7.69 -11.00 2.02
CA GLY A 41 6.28 -11.19 2.38
C GLY A 41 5.40 -10.05 1.88
N ASP A 42 4.09 -10.31 1.83
CA ASP A 42 3.11 -9.32 1.41
C ASP A 42 2.84 -8.31 2.52
N CYS A 43 2.59 -7.06 2.13
CA CYS A 43 2.40 -5.94 3.03
C CYS A 43 1.14 -5.17 2.65
N ARG A 44 0.29 -4.87 3.63
CA ARG A 44 -0.91 -4.06 3.40
C ARG A 44 -0.97 -2.91 4.41
N MET A 45 -1.19 -1.70 3.91
CA MET A 45 -1.28 -0.50 4.74
C MET A 45 -2.43 0.40 4.32
N ASN A 46 -3.10 0.99 5.30
CA ASN A 46 -4.08 2.03 5.07
C ASN A 46 -3.71 3.26 5.92
N CYS A 47 -3.34 4.36 5.26
CA CYS A 47 -3.07 5.63 5.91
C CYS A 47 -4.05 6.68 5.45
N LEU A 48 -4.81 7.30 6.36
CA LEU A 48 -5.86 8.24 6.00
C LEU A 48 -5.37 9.69 5.80
N GLY A 49 -4.07 9.95 5.91
CA GLY A 49 -3.48 11.29 5.81
C GLY A 49 -2.20 11.33 4.99
N ASP A 50 -1.34 12.31 5.29
CA ASP A 50 -0.02 12.45 4.67
C ASP A 50 0.98 11.46 5.29
N CYS A 51 1.04 10.26 4.73
CA CYS A 51 2.06 9.28 5.06
C CYS A 51 3.12 9.18 3.96
N ASN A 52 4.30 8.72 4.36
CA ASN A 52 5.33 8.26 3.44
C ASN A 52 5.38 6.73 3.51
N LEU A 53 4.90 6.06 2.46
CA LEU A 53 4.84 4.60 2.38
C LEU A 53 5.97 4.08 1.49
N GLN A 54 6.71 3.07 1.94
CA GLN A 54 7.77 2.45 1.14
C GLN A 54 7.56 0.94 0.99
N CYS A 55 7.46 0.50 -0.27
CA CYS A 55 7.49 -0.90 -0.68
C CYS A 55 8.84 -1.22 -1.33
N ALA A 56 9.77 -1.78 -0.56
CA ALA A 56 11.12 -2.11 -1.04
C ALA A 56 11.35 -3.62 -1.27
N GLY A 57 10.39 -4.46 -0.89
CA GLY A 57 10.55 -5.91 -0.91
C GLY A 57 10.23 -6.59 -2.24
N SER A 58 10.38 -7.91 -2.23
CA SER A 58 9.98 -8.78 -3.35
C SER A 58 8.54 -9.29 -3.22
N GLY A 59 7.89 -9.08 -2.08
CA GLY A 59 6.48 -9.40 -1.86
C GLY A 59 5.55 -8.31 -2.40
N GLY A 60 4.25 -8.61 -2.44
CA GLY A 60 3.24 -7.67 -2.90
C GLY A 60 2.92 -6.61 -1.86
N CYS A 61 2.82 -5.35 -2.30
CA CYS A 61 2.34 -4.26 -1.44
C CYS A 61 0.96 -3.80 -1.89
N ASP A 62 0.07 -3.60 -0.93
CA ASP A 62 -1.29 -3.09 -1.14
C ASP A 62 -1.52 -1.90 -0.21
N PHE A 63 -1.42 -0.69 -0.76
CA PHE A 63 -1.49 0.55 -0.01
C PHE A 63 -2.75 1.33 -0.36
N ALA A 64 -3.41 1.85 0.66
CA ALA A 64 -4.42 2.90 0.53
C ALA A 64 -3.95 4.13 1.29
N CYS A 65 -3.95 5.29 0.65
CA CYS A 65 -3.43 6.52 1.22
C CYS A 65 -4.34 7.73 0.98
N GLY A 66 -4.42 8.62 1.97
CA GLY A 66 -5.21 9.84 1.93
C GLY A 66 -4.55 10.99 1.15
N VAL A 67 -4.94 12.22 1.50
CA VAL A 67 -4.47 13.45 0.86
C VAL A 67 -2.99 13.70 1.14
N GLY A 68 -2.25 14.16 0.14
CA GLY A 68 -0.85 14.60 0.22
C GLY A 68 0.18 13.47 0.32
N CYS A 69 -0.27 12.23 0.37
CA CYS A 69 0.56 11.08 0.64
C CYS A 69 1.63 10.83 -0.42
N LYS A 70 2.78 10.30 0.02
CA LYS A 70 3.89 9.90 -0.83
C LYS A 70 4.12 8.40 -0.73
N THR A 71 4.14 7.72 -1.85
CA THR A 71 4.41 6.28 -1.91
C THR A 71 5.60 6.00 -2.80
N ALA A 72 6.51 5.16 -2.34
CA ALA A 72 7.67 4.70 -3.11
C ALA A 72 7.60 3.17 -3.30
N CYS A 73 7.38 2.75 -4.53
CA CYS A 73 7.45 1.35 -4.95
C CYS A 73 8.85 1.10 -5.57
N THR A 74 9.81 0.73 -4.72
CA THR A 74 11.21 0.51 -5.11
C THR A 74 11.57 -0.97 -5.26
N GLY A 75 10.66 -1.86 -4.82
CA GLY A 75 10.82 -3.31 -4.83
C GLY A 75 10.67 -3.96 -6.21
N SER A 76 10.78 -5.28 -6.21
CA SER A 76 10.58 -6.13 -7.39
C SER A 76 9.21 -6.83 -7.40
N GLY A 77 8.49 -6.81 -6.27
CA GLY A 77 7.13 -7.33 -6.16
C GLY A 77 6.07 -6.38 -6.73
N PRO A 78 4.82 -6.85 -6.91
CA PRO A 78 3.73 -6.00 -7.34
C PRO A 78 3.39 -4.95 -6.29
N CYS A 79 3.16 -3.71 -6.71
CA CYS A 79 2.82 -2.59 -5.82
C CYS A 79 1.47 -2.01 -6.27
N ALA A 80 0.41 -2.31 -5.54
CA ALA A 80 -0.91 -1.73 -5.72
C ALA A 80 -1.07 -0.54 -4.75
N VAL A 81 -1.43 0.63 -5.27
CA VAL A 81 -1.51 1.86 -4.48
C VAL A 81 -2.77 2.64 -4.84
N ALA A 82 -3.64 2.92 -3.86
CA ALA A 82 -4.70 3.91 -3.96
C ALA A 82 -4.25 5.20 -3.27
N VAL A 83 -4.34 6.35 -3.94
CA VAL A 83 -4.00 7.66 -3.38
C VAL A 83 -5.12 8.68 -3.51
N GLY A 84 -5.27 9.50 -2.48
CA GLY A 84 -6.14 10.66 -2.46
C GLY A 84 -5.52 11.87 -3.17
N ASP A 85 -6.08 13.04 -2.86
CA ASP A 85 -5.74 14.30 -3.52
C ASP A 85 -4.29 14.72 -3.27
N GLU A 86 -3.66 15.34 -4.25
CA GLU A 86 -2.24 15.70 -4.26
C GLU A 86 -1.28 14.51 -4.02
N GLY A 87 -1.77 13.28 -4.15
CA GLY A 87 -1.00 12.06 -3.94
C GLY A 87 0.15 11.92 -4.93
N ARG A 88 1.29 11.43 -4.45
CA ARG A 88 2.48 11.18 -5.26
C ARG A 88 2.94 9.74 -5.13
N VAL A 89 3.07 9.05 -6.25
CA VAL A 89 3.59 7.68 -6.30
C VAL A 89 4.84 7.63 -7.15
N SER A 90 5.92 7.05 -6.63
CA SER A 90 7.19 6.87 -7.33
C SER A 90 7.46 5.38 -7.53
N CYS A 91 7.33 4.93 -8.78
CA CYS A 91 7.53 3.56 -9.22
C CYS A 91 8.94 3.43 -9.81
N THR A 92 9.96 3.33 -8.96
CA THR A 92 11.37 3.19 -9.38
C THR A 92 11.82 1.73 -9.47
N GLY A 93 11.05 0.81 -8.90
CA GLY A 93 11.31 -0.61 -8.90
C GLY A 93 11.15 -1.28 -10.27
N SER A 94 11.40 -2.59 -10.29
CA SER A 94 11.17 -3.44 -11.45
C SER A 94 9.85 -4.21 -11.39
N GLY A 95 9.18 -4.20 -10.24
CA GLY A 95 7.85 -4.79 -10.08
C GLY A 95 6.75 -3.99 -10.77
N GLY A 96 5.61 -4.63 -11.02
CA GLY A 96 4.44 -3.95 -11.56
C GLY A 96 3.91 -2.91 -10.57
N CYS A 97 3.72 -1.67 -11.01
CA CYS A 97 3.17 -0.57 -10.23
C CYS A 97 1.75 -0.29 -10.74
N ASP A 98 0.76 -0.51 -9.90
CA ASP A 98 -0.64 -0.31 -10.24
C ASP A 98 -1.27 0.74 -9.31
N VAL A 99 -1.54 1.91 -9.87
CA VAL A 99 -1.97 3.08 -9.11
C VAL A 99 -3.41 3.44 -9.43
N LEU A 100 -4.23 3.58 -8.39
CA LEU A 100 -5.55 4.17 -8.44
C LEU A 100 -5.51 5.57 -7.82
N CYS A 101 -5.86 6.58 -8.60
CA CYS A 101 -5.97 7.95 -8.12
C CYS A 101 -7.44 8.31 -7.91
N ASP A 102 -7.84 8.44 -6.65
CA ASP A 102 -9.21 8.81 -6.26
C ASP A 102 -9.49 10.31 -6.40
N ALA A 103 -8.43 11.12 -6.54
CA ALA A 103 -8.43 12.56 -6.77
C ALA A 103 -7.23 12.95 -7.66
N ASP A 104 -6.80 14.20 -7.65
CA ASP A 104 -5.67 14.64 -8.47
C ASP A 104 -4.37 14.04 -7.95
N CYS A 105 -3.56 13.45 -8.81
CA CYS A 105 -2.35 12.73 -8.40
C CYS A 105 -1.23 12.83 -9.43
N THR A 106 0.01 12.55 -9.01
CA THR A 106 1.16 12.40 -9.89
C THR A 106 1.81 11.04 -9.69
N VAL A 107 1.99 10.30 -10.78
CA VAL A 107 2.69 9.00 -10.78
C VAL A 107 3.99 9.15 -11.56
N GLU A 108 5.12 8.97 -10.90
CA GLU A 108 6.43 8.92 -11.55
C GLU A 108 6.80 7.47 -11.85
N CYS A 109 7.06 7.15 -13.11
CA CYS A 109 7.42 5.79 -13.54
C CYS A 109 8.83 5.70 -14.16
N PRO A 110 9.92 6.04 -13.43
CA PRO A 110 11.28 5.92 -13.95
C PRO A 110 11.83 4.48 -13.91
N GLY A 111 11.13 3.56 -13.22
CA GLY A 111 11.48 2.15 -13.14
C GLY A 111 11.23 1.39 -14.45
N SER A 112 11.59 0.11 -14.46
CA SER A 112 11.43 -0.75 -15.64
C SER A 112 10.19 -1.65 -15.60
N GLY A 113 9.49 -1.70 -14.47
CA GLY A 113 8.25 -2.45 -14.33
C GLY A 113 7.08 -1.78 -15.05
N THR A 114 6.05 -2.57 -15.37
CA THR A 114 4.81 -2.03 -15.92
C THR A 114 4.19 -1.05 -14.92
N CYS A 115 3.90 0.16 -15.37
CA CYS A 115 3.35 1.23 -14.56
C CYS A 115 1.98 1.62 -15.12
N ILE A 116 0.92 1.38 -14.35
CA ILE A 116 -0.46 1.66 -14.73
C ILE A 116 -1.01 2.68 -13.75
N ALA A 117 -1.60 3.76 -14.26
CA ALA A 117 -2.36 4.71 -13.47
C ALA A 117 -3.80 4.74 -13.94
N ARG A 118 -4.74 4.52 -13.02
CA ARG A 118 -6.18 4.64 -13.24
C ARG A 118 -6.68 5.85 -12.47
N CYS A 119 -7.37 6.73 -13.19
CA CYS A 119 -7.83 7.99 -12.66
C CYS A 119 -9.34 7.93 -12.46
N LYS A 120 -9.83 8.41 -11.32
CA LYS A 120 -11.26 8.62 -11.13
C LYS A 120 -11.77 9.66 -12.15
N ALA A 121 -13.00 9.48 -12.61
CA ALA A 121 -13.60 10.42 -13.55
C ALA A 121 -13.61 11.85 -12.97
N GLY A 122 -13.15 12.82 -13.77
CA GLY A 122 -13.12 14.24 -13.40
C GLY A 122 -11.87 14.69 -12.64
N THR A 123 -10.87 13.83 -12.46
CA THR A 123 -9.60 14.18 -11.80
C THR A 123 -8.46 14.35 -12.80
N ASN A 124 -7.44 15.12 -12.41
CA ASN A 124 -6.21 15.30 -13.15
C ASN A 124 -5.14 14.32 -12.65
N CYS A 125 -4.85 13.33 -13.46
CA CYS A 125 -3.96 12.24 -13.12
C CYS A 125 -3.00 12.04 -14.29
N LYS A 126 -1.71 11.99 -13.97
CA LYS A 126 -0.63 12.02 -14.96
C LYS A 126 0.46 11.03 -14.60
N ILE A 127 1.01 10.42 -15.63
CA ILE A 127 2.27 9.69 -15.55
C ILE A 127 3.40 10.62 -16.01
N GLU A 128 4.43 10.76 -15.19
CA GLU A 128 5.64 11.50 -15.47
C GLU A 128 6.86 10.59 -15.44
N ARG A 129 7.98 11.06 -16.01
CA ARG A 129 9.28 10.37 -16.01
C ARG A 129 9.24 8.95 -16.59
N CYS A 130 8.25 8.64 -17.42
CA CYS A 130 8.28 7.46 -18.26
C CYS A 130 9.41 7.63 -19.28
N GLY A 131 10.26 6.60 -19.44
CA GLY A 131 11.36 6.63 -20.42
C GLY A 131 10.91 6.54 -21.88
N GLU A 132 9.60 6.37 -22.10
CA GLU A 132 8.93 6.25 -23.39
C GLU A 132 7.60 7.01 -23.39
N ASP A 133 6.86 6.94 -24.50
CA ASP A 133 5.55 7.56 -24.60
C ASP A 133 4.52 6.86 -23.71
N VAL A 134 3.82 7.66 -22.90
CA VAL A 134 2.69 7.19 -22.09
C VAL A 134 1.50 6.88 -23.01
N LYS A 135 0.97 5.66 -22.91
CA LYS A 135 -0.19 5.20 -23.68
C LYS A 135 -1.46 5.46 -22.89
N THR A 136 -2.49 5.98 -23.56
CA THR A 136 -3.86 6.07 -23.00
C THR A 136 -4.70 4.93 -23.55
N CYS A 137 -5.30 4.14 -22.66
CA CYS A 137 -6.06 2.94 -22.98
C CYS A 137 -7.56 3.23 -23.14
N PRO A 138 -8.35 2.33 -23.80
CA PRO A 138 -9.78 2.52 -24.02
C PRO A 138 -10.61 2.67 -22.74
N ASN A 139 -10.15 2.07 -21.63
CA ASN A 139 -10.76 2.18 -20.31
C ASN A 139 -10.32 3.44 -19.53
N GLY A 140 -9.55 4.34 -20.16
CA GLY A 140 -9.03 5.55 -19.53
C GLY A 140 -7.77 5.35 -18.69
N ALA A 141 -7.22 4.13 -18.60
CA ALA A 141 -5.95 3.90 -17.92
C ALA A 141 -4.78 4.53 -18.69
N LEU A 142 -3.83 5.09 -17.96
CA LEU A 142 -2.53 5.53 -18.47
C LEU A 142 -1.51 4.42 -18.22
N VAL A 143 -0.70 4.07 -19.21
CA VAL A 143 0.26 2.98 -19.11
C VAL A 143 1.64 3.41 -19.61
N CYS A 144 2.65 3.11 -18.81
CA CYS A 144 4.07 3.17 -19.13
C CYS A 144 4.67 1.75 -18.98
N HIS A 145 5.56 1.32 -19.87
CA HIS A 145 6.23 0.02 -19.82
C HIS A 145 5.29 -1.20 -19.83
N GLY A 146 4.23 -1.15 -20.65
CA GLY A 146 3.26 -2.23 -20.73
C GLY A 146 2.25 -2.15 -21.87
N ALA A 147 1.35 -3.14 -21.86
CA ALA A 147 0.16 -3.18 -22.69
C ALA A 147 -1.04 -2.63 -21.89
N CYS A 148 -2.07 -2.19 -22.62
CA CYS A 148 -3.32 -1.79 -21.99
C CYS A 148 -3.97 -2.98 -21.26
N PRO A 149 -4.39 -2.80 -20.00
CA PRO A 149 -5.19 -3.82 -19.33
C PRO A 149 -6.54 -4.01 -20.05
N PRO A 150 -7.13 -5.22 -19.98
CA PRO A 150 -8.42 -5.51 -20.60
C PRO A 150 -9.56 -4.66 -20.03
#